data_AF-A0A524DVW0-F1
#
_entry.id   AF-A0A524DVW0-F1
#
_cell.length_a   1.000
_cell.length_b   1.000
_cell.length_c   1.000
_cell.angle_alpha   90.00
_cell.angle_beta   90.00
_cell.angle_gamma   90.00
#
_symmetry.space_group_name_H-M   'P 1'
#
loop_
_entity.id
_entity.type
_entity.pdbx_description
1 polymer ?
#
loop_
_entity_poly.entity_id
_entity_poly.type
_entity_poly.pdbx_seq_one_letter_code
_entity_poly.pdbx_strand_id
1 'polypeptide(L)'
;MTEFEDKVMQILKNMDQKLDKILANGSEAAAPTKKVEPEPVKASEPAPSAPSTVKPSAVVEKQEEEEKAKEKPPVEGRRVCECGSTEFNQVEDKSNVLYQQGGIKIYAKRYVCKKCGKEQ
;
A
#
# COMPACT_ATOMS: atom_id res chain seq x y z
N MET A 1 13.88 -24.39 -27.70
CA MET A 1 13.23 -23.81 -26.53
C MET A 1 12.65 -24.94 -25.70
N THR A 2 12.68 -24.83 -24.38
CA THR A 2 11.84 -25.64 -23.49
C THR A 2 10.43 -25.06 -23.40
N GLU A 3 9.42 -25.85 -23.04
CA GLU A 3 8.04 -25.35 -22.88
C GLU A 3 7.94 -24.20 -21.85
N PHE A 4 8.88 -24.11 -20.92
CA PHE A 4 9.00 -23.02 -19.97
C PHE A 4 9.51 -21.74 -20.66
N GLU A 5 10.57 -21.83 -21.46
CA GLU A 5 11.10 -20.70 -22.24
C GLU A 5 10.05 -20.12 -23.20
N ASP A 6 9.28 -20.97 -23.88
CA ASP A 6 8.20 -20.52 -24.78
C ASP A 6 7.08 -19.80 -24.03
N LYS A 7 6.68 -20.30 -22.84
CA LYS A 7 5.71 -19.62 -21.97
C LYS A 7 6.23 -18.28 -21.45
N VAL A 8 7.50 -18.19 -21.04
CA VAL A 8 8.14 -16.94 -20.60
C VAL A 8 8.19 -15.93 -21.77
N MET A 9 8.61 -16.36 -22.96
CA MET A 9 8.60 -15.53 -24.17
C MET A 9 7.20 -15.05 -24.56
N GLN A 10 6.16 -15.87 -24.38
CA GLN A 10 4.78 -15.49 -24.62
C GLN A 10 4.27 -14.46 -23.59
N ILE A 11 4.67 -14.57 -22.32
CA ILE A 11 4.33 -13.59 -21.27
C ILE A 11 4.99 -12.25 -21.56
N LEU A 12 6.29 -12.22 -21.89
CA LEU A 12 7.03 -10.99 -22.21
C LEU A 12 6.38 -10.22 -23.38
N LYS A 13 6.12 -10.91 -24.51
CA LYS A 13 5.43 -10.31 -25.67
C LYS A 13 4.04 -9.74 -25.32
N ASN A 14 3.31 -10.40 -24.41
CA ASN A 14 2.01 -9.93 -23.93
C ASN A 14 2.13 -8.72 -22.99
N MET A 15 3.27 -8.49 -22.35
CA MET A 15 3.53 -7.29 -21.55
C MET A 15 3.91 -6.11 -22.47
N ASP A 16 4.80 -6.30 -23.43
CA ASP A 16 5.20 -5.27 -24.40
C ASP A 16 3.97 -4.70 -25.13
N GLN A 17 3.12 -5.57 -25.69
CA GLN A 17 1.87 -5.17 -26.36
C GLN A 17 0.86 -4.43 -25.46
N LYS A 18 0.95 -4.58 -24.13
CA LYS A 18 0.11 -3.81 -23.19
C LYS A 18 0.72 -2.45 -22.90
N LEU A 19 2.04 -2.37 -22.78
CA LEU A 19 2.76 -1.12 -22.58
C LEU A 19 2.59 -0.19 -23.80
N ASP A 20 2.75 -0.69 -25.02
CA ASP A 20 2.51 0.08 -26.25
C ASP A 20 1.11 0.69 -26.30
N LYS A 21 0.08 -0.07 -25.92
CA LYS A 21 -1.32 0.41 -25.89
C LYS A 21 -1.54 1.51 -24.85
N ILE A 22 -0.86 1.43 -23.71
CA ILE A 22 -0.94 2.46 -22.66
C ILE A 22 -0.22 3.75 -23.12
N LEU A 23 0.95 3.62 -23.75
CA LEU A 23 1.73 4.74 -24.26
C LEU A 23 1.04 5.46 -25.43
N ALA A 24 0.43 4.71 -26.35
CA ALA A 24 -0.37 5.24 -27.45
C ALA A 24 -1.59 6.02 -26.94
N ASN A 25 -2.35 5.44 -25.99
CA ASN A 25 -3.54 6.10 -25.43
C ASN A 25 -3.21 7.27 -24.49
N GLY A 26 -1.99 7.33 -23.93
CA GLY A 26 -1.57 8.35 -22.96
C GLY A 26 -1.01 9.64 -23.57
N SER A 27 -0.76 9.67 -24.88
CA SER A 27 -0.01 10.76 -25.53
C SER A 27 -0.88 11.89 -26.13
N GLU A 28 -2.21 11.83 -25.99
CA GLU A 28 -3.15 12.75 -26.65
C GLU A 28 -3.64 13.93 -25.77
N ALA A 29 -2.84 14.38 -24.80
CA ALA A 29 -3.21 15.47 -23.89
C ALA A 29 -2.03 16.39 -23.50
N ALA A 30 -1.47 17.13 -24.47
CA ALA A 30 -0.48 18.17 -24.19
C ALA A 30 -0.58 19.38 -25.14
N ALA A 31 -1.35 20.41 -24.75
CA ALA A 31 -1.19 21.79 -25.24
C ALA A 31 -1.77 22.81 -24.23
N PRO A 32 -1.27 24.07 -24.16
CA PRO A 32 -1.32 24.85 -22.90
C PRO A 32 -1.99 26.25 -23.01
N THR A 33 -2.52 26.80 -21.91
CA THR A 33 -2.65 28.27 -21.76
C THR A 33 -2.85 28.83 -20.32
N LYS A 34 -1.92 29.71 -19.92
CA LYS A 34 -2.15 31.06 -19.34
C LYS A 34 -2.72 31.27 -17.90
N LYS A 35 -1.79 31.55 -16.97
CA LYS A 35 -1.78 32.65 -15.96
C LYS A 35 -3.12 33.33 -15.53
N VAL A 36 -3.60 33.04 -14.31
CA VAL A 36 -3.67 33.94 -13.10
C VAL A 36 -3.31 35.43 -13.34
N GLU A 37 -3.95 36.51 -12.84
CA GLU A 37 -4.68 36.91 -11.59
C GLU A 37 -5.61 38.15 -11.92
N PRO A 38 -6.31 38.89 -11.00
CA PRO A 38 -6.67 38.71 -9.57
C PRO A 38 -8.18 38.92 -9.23
N GLU A 39 -8.52 38.88 -7.93
CA GLU A 39 -9.84 39.13 -7.28
C GLU A 39 -10.24 40.65 -7.23
N PRO A 40 -11.21 41.19 -6.40
CA PRO A 40 -12.29 40.58 -5.59
C PRO A 40 -13.67 41.34 -5.60
N VAL A 41 -14.78 40.69 -5.18
CA VAL A 41 -15.87 41.34 -4.39
C VAL A 41 -16.79 40.35 -3.65
N LYS A 42 -17.42 40.83 -2.57
CA LYS A 42 -18.22 40.06 -1.59
C LYS A 42 -19.75 40.09 -1.82
N ALA A 43 -20.40 39.08 -1.24
CA ALA A 43 -21.69 39.10 -0.50
C ALA A 43 -23.02 38.73 -1.20
N SER A 44 -23.77 37.90 -0.45
CA SER A 44 -25.24 37.73 -0.38
C SER A 44 -25.98 36.71 -1.28
N GLU A 45 -26.54 35.71 -0.58
CA GLU A 45 -27.70 34.78 -0.77
C GLU A 45 -28.75 34.97 -1.91
N PRO A 46 -29.69 34.01 -2.16
CA PRO A 46 -29.69 32.54 -1.85
C PRO A 46 -30.27 31.59 -2.94
N ALA A 47 -29.70 30.38 -3.09
CA ALA A 47 -30.31 29.13 -3.63
C ALA A 47 -30.92 29.15 -5.08
N PRO A 48 -31.32 28.00 -5.69
CA PRO A 48 -31.15 26.58 -5.31
C PRO A 48 -30.46 25.70 -6.40
N SER A 49 -30.29 24.40 -6.08
CA SER A 49 -30.10 23.27 -7.02
C SER A 49 -28.89 23.28 -7.99
N ALA A 50 -27.81 22.60 -7.58
CA ALA A 50 -26.79 22.00 -8.46
C ALA A 50 -26.30 20.68 -7.82
N PRO A 51 -25.84 19.68 -8.60
CA PRO A 51 -25.50 18.35 -8.07
C PRO A 51 -24.34 18.39 -7.07
N SER A 52 -24.30 17.38 -6.18
CA SER A 52 -23.31 17.27 -5.11
C SER A 52 -21.88 17.16 -5.65
N THR A 53 -21.18 18.29 -5.73
CA THR A 53 -19.74 18.34 -6.00
C THR A 53 -18.99 17.74 -4.81
N VAL A 54 -18.65 16.45 -4.92
CA VAL A 54 -17.80 15.76 -3.95
C VAL A 54 -16.45 16.48 -3.89
N LYS A 55 -16.13 17.05 -2.71
CA LYS A 55 -14.85 17.71 -2.49
C LYS A 55 -13.71 16.70 -2.65
N PRO A 56 -12.66 16.98 -3.45
CA PRO A 56 -11.57 16.03 -3.69
C PRO A 56 -10.82 15.63 -2.41
N SER A 57 -10.82 16.47 -1.37
CA SER A 57 -10.23 16.15 -0.05
C SER A 57 -10.80 14.86 0.57
N ALA A 58 -12.08 14.56 0.36
CA ALA A 58 -12.73 13.35 0.89
C ALA A 58 -12.29 12.05 0.18
N VAL A 59 -11.59 12.16 -0.95
CA VAL A 59 -10.96 11.03 -1.64
C VAL A 59 -9.58 10.74 -1.05
N VAL A 60 -8.83 11.78 -0.66
CA VAL A 60 -7.48 11.66 -0.08
C VAL A 60 -7.52 11.04 1.32
N GLU A 61 -8.40 11.51 2.21
CA GLU A 61 -8.56 10.93 3.56
C GLU A 61 -8.93 9.43 3.50
N LYS A 62 -9.71 9.01 2.50
CA LYS A 62 -10.04 7.60 2.27
C LYS A 62 -8.87 6.76 1.74
N GLN A 63 -7.89 7.37 1.09
CA GLN A 63 -6.72 6.65 0.55
C GLN A 63 -5.63 6.46 1.62
N GLU A 64 -5.39 7.45 2.48
CA GLU A 64 -4.42 7.33 3.58
C GLU A 64 -4.82 6.25 4.60
N GLU A 65 -6.13 6.06 4.86
CA GLU A 65 -6.62 5.02 5.77
C GLU A 65 -6.46 3.60 5.19
N GLU A 66 -6.58 3.44 3.86
CA GLU A 66 -6.39 2.14 3.18
C GLU A 66 -4.90 1.76 3.07
N GLU A 67 -4.00 2.72 2.85
CA GLU A 67 -2.56 2.45 2.78
C GLU A 67 -2.02 2.00 4.15
N LYS A 68 -2.47 2.64 5.24
CA LYS A 68 -2.13 2.24 6.62
C LYS A 68 -2.70 0.89 7.04
N ALA A 69 -3.69 0.36 6.31
CA ALA A 69 -4.21 -0.99 6.49
C ALA A 69 -3.38 -2.06 5.75
N LYS A 70 -2.67 -1.69 4.68
CA LYS A 70 -1.87 -2.58 3.82
C LYS A 70 -0.49 -2.92 4.37
N GLU A 71 0.06 -2.09 5.25
CA GLU A 71 1.35 -2.35 5.92
C GLU A 71 1.24 -3.30 7.13
N LYS A 72 0.07 -3.90 7.38
CA LYS A 72 -0.04 -5.03 8.31
C LYS A 72 0.43 -6.30 7.60
N PRO A 73 1.56 -6.94 8.00
CA PRO A 73 1.95 -8.23 7.44
C PRO A 73 0.81 -9.26 7.66
N PRO A 74 0.69 -10.25 6.75
CA PRO A 74 -0.54 -11.01 6.59
C PRO A 74 -0.95 -11.77 7.85
N VAL A 75 -2.23 -11.59 8.20
CA VAL A 75 -3.08 -12.39 9.10
C VAL A 75 -2.35 -13.56 9.78
N GLU A 76 -1.98 -13.37 11.06
CA GLU A 76 -1.54 -14.47 11.92
C GLU A 76 -2.66 -15.53 12.02
N GLY A 77 -2.53 -16.58 11.20
CA GLY A 77 -3.44 -17.73 11.18
C GLY A 77 -3.31 -18.57 12.46
N ARG A 78 -3.86 -18.04 13.56
CA ARG A 78 -3.97 -18.67 14.89
C ARG A 78 -2.79 -19.55 15.27
N ARG A 79 -1.64 -18.92 15.60
CA ARG A 79 -0.81 -19.49 16.67
C ARG A 79 -1.71 -19.60 17.89
N VAL A 80 -1.91 -20.83 18.39
CA VAL A 80 -2.60 -21.10 19.65
C VAL A 80 -1.53 -21.60 20.60
N CYS A 81 -1.39 -20.95 21.75
CA CYS A 81 -0.52 -21.47 22.80
C CYS A 81 -1.18 -22.71 23.43
N GLU A 82 -0.41 -23.60 24.03
CA GLU A 82 -0.94 -24.78 24.74
C GLU A 82 -2.00 -24.41 25.82
N CYS A 83 -1.95 -23.19 26.36
CA CYS A 83 -2.96 -22.65 27.28
C CYS A 83 -4.25 -22.13 26.60
N GLY A 84 -4.45 -22.40 25.30
CA GLY A 84 -5.60 -21.95 24.51
C GLY A 84 -5.60 -20.47 24.13
N SER A 85 -4.56 -19.70 24.50
CA SER A 85 -4.45 -18.27 24.16
C SER A 85 -4.01 -18.06 22.71
N THR A 86 -4.65 -17.11 22.03
CA THR A 86 -4.20 -16.56 20.74
C THR A 86 -3.42 -15.24 20.91
N GLU A 87 -3.18 -14.80 22.15
CA GLU A 87 -2.53 -13.53 22.44
C GLU A 87 -1.03 -13.70 22.74
N PHE A 88 -0.19 -13.06 21.92
CA PHE A 88 1.27 -13.11 22.01
C PHE A 88 1.90 -11.71 22.05
N ASN A 89 3.10 -11.63 22.62
CA ASN A 89 4.02 -10.51 22.50
C ASN A 89 5.18 -10.92 21.58
N GLN A 90 5.57 -10.04 20.66
CA GLN A 90 6.82 -10.18 19.92
C GLN A 90 7.96 -9.58 20.75
N VAL A 91 9.02 -10.36 20.98
CA VAL A 91 10.23 -9.93 21.69
C VAL A 91 11.45 -10.22 20.81
N GLU A 92 12.36 -9.26 20.69
CA GLU A 92 13.58 -9.42 19.90
C GLU A 92 14.64 -10.23 20.67
N ASP A 93 15.11 -11.30 20.04
CA ASP A 93 16.14 -12.18 20.58
C ASP A 93 17.54 -11.72 20.17
N LYS A 94 18.17 -10.97 21.07
CA LYS A 94 19.52 -10.44 20.89
C LYS A 94 20.61 -11.51 20.76
N SER A 95 20.31 -12.78 21.06
CA SER A 95 21.26 -13.89 20.88
C SER A 95 21.34 -14.40 19.44
N ASN A 96 20.30 -14.17 18.62
CA ASN A 96 20.22 -14.69 17.26
C ASN A 96 20.12 -13.55 16.23
N VAL A 97 21.23 -13.28 15.55
CA VAL A 97 21.33 -12.29 14.47
C VAL A 97 20.97 -12.96 13.15
N LEU A 98 19.82 -12.59 12.58
CA LEU A 98 19.40 -13.08 11.26
C LEU A 98 20.24 -12.48 10.14
N TYR A 99 20.58 -11.19 10.26
CA TYR A 99 21.25 -10.47 9.18
C TYR A 99 22.00 -9.24 9.70
N GLN A 100 23.05 -8.84 9.00
CA GLN A 100 23.83 -7.64 9.31
C GLN A 100 24.18 -6.88 8.03
N GLN A 101 23.73 -5.62 7.93
CA GLN A 101 24.09 -4.69 6.86
C GLN A 101 24.42 -3.32 7.45
N GLY A 102 25.43 -2.64 6.90
CA GLY A 102 25.80 -1.28 7.32
C GLY A 102 26.16 -1.13 8.81
N GLY A 103 26.56 -2.21 9.48
CA GLY A 103 26.82 -2.24 10.93
C GLY A 103 25.58 -2.49 11.80
N ILE A 104 24.36 -2.38 11.26
CA ILE A 104 23.10 -2.66 11.96
C ILE A 104 22.86 -4.18 11.96
N LYS A 105 22.55 -4.73 13.14
CA LYS A 105 22.18 -6.14 13.33
C LYS A 105 20.66 -6.27 13.42
N ILE A 106 20.09 -7.14 12.60
CA ILE A 106 18.68 -7.52 12.63
C ILE A 106 18.57 -8.83 13.41
N TYR A 107 17.79 -8.80 14.49
CA TYR A 107 17.62 -9.92 15.40
C TYR A 107 16.38 -10.75 15.06
N ALA A 108 16.38 -12.04 15.44
CA ALA A 108 15.20 -12.87 15.36
C ALA A 108 14.11 -12.38 16.33
N LYS A 109 12.84 -12.60 16.00
CA LYS A 109 11.70 -12.32 16.89
C LYS A 109 11.15 -13.62 17.45
N ARG A 110 10.98 -13.68 18.77
CA ARG A 110 10.27 -14.76 19.50
C ARG A 110 8.86 -14.32 19.86
N TYR A 111 7.92 -15.26 19.90
CA TYR A 111 6.53 -15.00 20.28
C TYR A 111 6.26 -15.56 21.66
N VAL A 112 6.04 -14.70 22.65
CA VAL A 112 5.79 -15.09 24.04
C VAL A 112 4.30 -14.97 24.34
N CYS A 113 3.65 -16.05 24.78
CA CYS A 113 2.23 -16.04 25.10
C CYS A 113 1.93 -15.13 26.31
N LYS A 114 1.02 -14.16 26.15
CA LYS A 114 0.67 -13.21 27.22
C LYS A 114 0.08 -13.85 28.48
N LYS A 115 -0.58 -15.02 28.34
CA LYS A 115 -1.30 -15.68 29.45
C LYS A 115 -0.44 -16.64 30.28
N CYS A 116 0.56 -17.29 29.68
CA CYS A 116 1.37 -18.31 30.37
C CYS A 116 2.89 -18.13 30.24
N GLY A 117 3.36 -17.13 29.50
CA GLY A 117 4.79 -16.84 29.36
C GLY A 117 5.59 -17.84 28.50
N LYS A 118 4.97 -18.88 27.93
CA LYS A 118 5.66 -19.83 27.03
C LYS A 118 5.99 -19.19 25.68
N GLU A 119 7.18 -19.52 25.16
CA GLU A 119 7.65 -19.15 23.83
C GLU A 119 7.06 -20.11 22.75
N GLN A 120 6.80 -19.60 21.54
CA GLN A 120 6.29 -20.29 20.34
C GLN A 120 6.95 -19.73 19.07
#